data_AF-A0A2N0DF18-F1
#
_entry.id   AF-A0A2N0DF18-F1
#
_cell.length_a   1.000
_cell.length_b   1.000
_cell.length_c   1.000
_cell.angle_alpha   90.00
_cell.angle_beta   90.00
_cell.angle_gamma   90.00
#
_symmetry.space_group_name_H-M   'P 1'
#
loop_
_entity.id
_entity.type
_entity.pdbx_description
1 polymer ?
#
loop_
_entity_poly.entity_id
_entity_poly.type
_entity_poly.pdbx_seq_one_letter_code
_entity_poly.pdbx_strand_id
1 'polypeptide(L)'
;MPTKPEVKIERLEPATVVAPLLVRTPFKLIGYGLSKDIYVYISTREDGGDDVSNPDGSNDASTYKIKIVPDDSSTSTDRVLSLIAKPELDALPIDKPLWVAVKLNGKFEDAQPTFKLA
;
A
#
# COMPACT_ATOMS: atom_id res chain seq x y z
N MET A 1 13.23 19.42 -14.60
CA MET A 1 13.68 19.29 -13.21
C MET A 1 12.93 18.13 -12.59
N PRO A 2 13.56 17.16 -11.92
CA PRO A 2 12.81 16.16 -11.19
C PRO A 2 12.10 16.86 -10.02
N THR A 3 10.78 17.02 -10.13
CA THR A 3 9.93 17.46 -9.02
C THR A 3 10.13 16.48 -7.87
N LYS A 4 10.55 16.97 -6.72
CA LYS A 4 10.63 16.21 -5.47
C LYS A 4 9.28 15.50 -5.24
N PRO A 5 9.27 14.22 -4.82
CA PRO A 5 8.02 13.53 -4.53
C PRO A 5 7.26 14.28 -3.43
N GLU A 6 5.98 14.51 -3.67
CA GLU A 6 5.04 15.15 -2.75
C GLU A 6 4.71 14.23 -1.58
N VAL A 7 4.77 12.91 -1.82
CA VAL A 7 4.55 11.87 -0.80
C VAL A 7 5.81 11.03 -0.63
N LYS A 8 6.18 10.71 0.61
CA LYS A 8 7.26 9.76 0.88
C LYS A 8 6.95 8.91 2.09
N ILE A 9 7.33 7.65 2.01
CA ILE A 9 7.26 6.68 3.09
C ILE A 9 8.64 6.62 3.76
N GLU A 10 8.71 7.00 5.04
CA GLU A 10 9.93 6.84 5.83
C GLU A 10 10.02 5.46 6.45
N ARG A 11 8.89 4.93 6.95
CA ARG A 11 8.80 3.59 7.53
C ARG A 11 7.35 3.13 7.65
N LEU A 12 7.19 1.85 7.96
CA LEU A 12 5.90 1.26 8.29
C LEU A 12 5.86 0.83 9.76
N GLU A 13 4.66 0.79 10.32
CA GLU A 13 4.39 0.22 11.63
C GLU A 13 3.27 -0.84 11.50
N PRO A 14 3.57 -2.14 11.69
CA PRO A 14 4.88 -2.73 11.99
C PRO A 14 5.89 -2.56 10.84
N ALA A 15 7.20 -2.66 11.16
CA ALA A 15 8.28 -2.49 10.18
C ALA A 15 8.21 -3.47 9.00
N THR A 16 7.64 -4.66 9.23
CA THR A 16 7.24 -5.59 8.18
C THR A 16 5.78 -5.96 8.39
N VAL A 17 4.96 -5.68 7.40
CA VAL A 17 3.54 -6.02 7.38
C VAL A 17 3.41 -7.42 6.81
N VAL A 18 3.07 -8.37 7.67
CA VAL A 18 2.74 -9.74 7.28
C VAL A 18 1.22 -9.83 7.22
N ALA A 19 0.68 -9.94 6.02
CA ALA A 19 -0.75 -9.95 5.76
C ALA A 19 -1.20 -11.37 5.36
N PRO A 20 -1.88 -12.10 6.26
CA PRO A 20 -2.42 -13.41 5.92
C PRO A 20 -3.59 -13.31 4.95
N LEU A 21 -3.79 -14.32 4.12
CA LEU A 21 -4.96 -14.40 3.23
C LEU A 21 -6.28 -14.30 4.01
N LEU A 22 -7.23 -13.53 3.47
CA LEU A 22 -8.57 -13.26 4.04
C LEU A 22 -8.58 -12.56 5.40
N VAL A 23 -7.42 -12.23 5.97
CA VAL A 23 -7.29 -11.55 7.26
C VAL A 23 -7.10 -10.06 7.06
N ARG A 24 -7.79 -9.27 7.89
CA ARG A 24 -7.60 -7.82 7.94
C ARG A 24 -6.37 -7.52 8.81
N THR A 25 -5.32 -7.04 8.18
CA THR A 25 -4.05 -6.68 8.82
C THR A 25 -3.92 -5.16 8.88
N PRO A 26 -4.06 -4.55 10.07
CA PRO A 26 -3.81 -3.13 10.23
C PRO A 26 -2.31 -2.85 10.15
N PHE A 27 -1.95 -1.74 9.51
CA PHE A 27 -0.60 -1.20 9.48
C PHE A 27 -0.65 0.31 9.30
N LYS A 28 0.46 1.00 9.56
CA LYS A 28 0.57 2.44 9.37
C LYS A 28 1.71 2.77 8.43
N LEU A 29 1.47 3.73 7.55
CA LEU A 29 2.52 4.44 6.84
C LEU A 29 2.95 5.63 7.68
N ILE A 30 4.25 5.78 7.89
CA ILE A 30 4.84 6.93 8.56
C ILE A 30 5.76 7.62 7.55
N GLY A 31 5.57 8.91 7.36
CA GLY A 31 6.33 9.68 6.39
C GLY A 31 5.87 11.12 6.27
N TYR A 32 5.76 11.63 5.05
CA TYR A 32 5.28 12.98 4.79
C TYR A 32 4.38 13.03 3.55
N GLY A 33 3.47 14.00 3.52
CA GLY A 33 2.50 14.16 2.42
C GLY A 33 1.44 13.06 2.41
N LEU A 34 1.26 12.34 3.53
CA LEU A 34 0.29 11.27 3.63
C LEU A 34 -1.11 11.87 3.81
N SER A 35 -2.07 11.42 3.02
CA SER A 35 -3.48 11.81 3.15
C SER A 35 -4.38 10.62 2.80
N LYS A 36 -5.68 10.75 3.02
CA LYS A 36 -6.66 9.73 2.59
C LYS A 36 -6.85 9.68 1.07
N ASP A 37 -6.35 10.68 0.35
CA ASP A 37 -6.48 10.80 -1.11
C ASP A 37 -5.37 10.07 -1.87
N ILE A 38 -4.32 9.61 -1.17
CA ILE A 38 -3.25 8.84 -1.80
C ILE A 38 -3.73 7.43 -2.08
N TYR A 39 -3.32 6.89 -3.22
CA TYR A 39 -3.59 5.50 -3.56
C TYR A 39 -2.43 4.63 -3.07
N VAL A 40 -2.71 3.78 -2.08
CA VAL A 40 -1.74 2.83 -1.54
C VAL A 40 -2.01 1.46 -2.14
N TYR A 41 -0.96 0.84 -2.68
CA TYR A 41 -1.06 -0.42 -3.42
C TYR A 41 0.16 -1.28 -3.15
N ILE A 42 0.07 -2.55 -3.54
CA ILE A 42 1.18 -3.50 -3.41
C ILE A 42 1.80 -3.74 -4.78
N SER A 43 3.13 -3.77 -4.83
CA SER A 43 3.92 -3.99 -6.03
C SER A 43 4.98 -5.07 -5.79
N THR A 44 5.39 -5.77 -6.85
CA THR A 44 6.57 -6.65 -6.79
C THR A 44 7.87 -5.91 -7.10
N ARG A 45 7.80 -4.65 -7.54
CA ARG A 45 8.93 -3.84 -7.97
C ARG A 45 9.11 -2.58 -7.12
N GLU A 46 10.36 -2.13 -7.01
CA GLU A 46 10.71 -0.89 -6.30
C GLU A 46 10.16 0.38 -6.97
N ASP A 47 9.95 0.32 -8.28
CA ASP A 47 9.46 1.44 -9.09
C ASP A 47 7.92 1.55 -9.09
N GLY A 48 7.22 0.64 -8.39
CA GLY A 48 5.76 0.60 -8.36
C GLY A 48 5.11 0.35 -9.73
N GLY A 49 5.89 -0.14 -10.70
CA GLY A 49 5.45 -0.30 -12.09
C GLY A 49 4.38 -1.37 -12.29
N ASP A 50 4.25 -2.31 -11.35
CA ASP A 50 3.24 -3.34 -11.32
C ASP A 50 2.37 -3.20 -10.06
N ASP A 51 1.05 -3.21 -10.25
CA ASP A 51 0.08 -3.17 -9.18
C ASP A 51 -0.52 -4.56 -9.00
N VAL A 52 0.00 -5.33 -8.03
CA VAL A 52 -0.52 -6.68 -7.75
C VAL A 52 -1.74 -6.66 -6.84
N SER A 53 -2.02 -5.54 -6.17
CA SER A 53 -3.31 -5.34 -5.49
C SER A 53 -4.47 -5.23 -6.48
N ASN A 54 -4.23 -4.60 -7.63
CA ASN A 54 -5.21 -4.40 -8.69
C ASN A 54 -4.62 -4.73 -10.08
N PRO A 55 -4.35 -6.02 -10.36
CA PRO A 55 -3.68 -6.44 -11.60
C PRO A 55 -4.50 -6.15 -12.87
N ASP A 56 -5.83 -6.10 -12.73
CA ASP A 56 -6.75 -5.83 -13.83
C ASP A 56 -6.93 -4.32 -14.09
N GLY A 57 -6.34 -3.45 -13.25
CA GLY A 57 -6.51 -1.99 -13.34
C GLY A 57 -7.97 -1.53 -13.21
N SER A 58 -8.79 -2.34 -12.55
CA SER A 58 -10.23 -2.12 -12.40
C SER A 58 -10.50 -0.98 -11.44
N ASN A 59 -11.56 -0.20 -11.67
CA ASN A 59 -12.07 0.76 -10.69
C ASN A 59 -12.99 0.09 -9.65
N ASP A 60 -13.33 -1.18 -9.85
CA ASP A 60 -14.15 -1.94 -8.92
C ASP A 60 -13.28 -2.53 -7.80
N ALA A 61 -13.39 -1.97 -6.60
CA ALA A 61 -12.61 -2.43 -5.44
C ALA A 61 -12.88 -3.89 -5.07
N SER A 62 -13.97 -4.51 -5.54
CA SER A 62 -14.28 -5.92 -5.27
C SER A 62 -13.34 -6.87 -6.00
N THR A 63 -12.74 -6.44 -7.12
CA THR A 63 -11.81 -7.25 -7.92
C THR A 63 -10.37 -7.20 -7.41
N TYR A 64 -10.09 -6.35 -6.41
CA TYR A 64 -8.74 -6.18 -5.88
C TYR A 64 -8.31 -7.47 -5.17
N LYS A 65 -7.13 -7.96 -5.54
CA LYS A 65 -6.48 -9.11 -4.92
C LYS A 65 -5.99 -8.77 -3.51
N ILE A 66 -5.56 -7.53 -3.30
CA ILE A 66 -5.18 -7.03 -1.98
C ILE A 66 -5.88 -5.70 -1.76
N LYS A 67 -6.90 -5.71 -0.91
CA LYS A 67 -7.65 -4.49 -0.57
C LYS A 67 -6.89 -3.73 0.49
N ILE A 68 -6.52 -2.49 0.18
CA ILE A 68 -5.92 -1.58 1.15
C ILE A 68 -6.89 -0.41 1.33
N VAL A 69 -7.39 -0.25 2.55
CA VAL A 69 -8.34 0.82 2.88
C VAL A 69 -7.82 1.65 4.05
N PRO A 70 -8.07 2.97 4.07
CA PRO A 70 -7.83 3.79 5.25
C PRO A 70 -8.62 3.26 6.45
N ASP A 71 -7.99 3.24 7.61
CA ASP A 71 -8.69 2.98 8.87
C ASP A 71 -9.42 4.25 9.30
N ASP A 72 -10.73 4.34 9.01
CA ASP A 72 -11.56 5.48 9.38
C ASP A 72 -11.71 5.67 10.90
N SER A 73 -11.36 4.66 11.70
CA SER A 73 -11.35 4.76 13.16
C SER A 73 -10.09 5.47 13.68
N SER A 74 -9.12 5.75 12.81
CA SER A 74 -7.81 6.30 13.17
C SER A 74 -7.61 7.71 12.63
N THR A 75 -7.03 8.59 13.45
CA THR A 75 -6.67 9.95 13.04
C THR A 75 -5.52 9.91 12.04
N SER A 76 -5.84 10.11 10.76
CA SER A 76 -4.83 10.30 9.71
C SER A 76 -4.28 11.73 9.78
N THR A 77 -2.96 11.86 9.67
CA THR A 77 -2.24 13.14 9.67
C THR A 77 -1.35 13.20 8.43
N ASP A 78 -0.77 14.37 8.14
CA ASP A 78 0.20 14.53 7.05
C ASP A 78 1.43 13.60 7.18
N ARG A 79 1.63 13.03 8.37
CA ARG A 79 2.77 12.16 8.71
C ARG A 79 2.44 10.71 8.97
N VAL A 80 1.18 10.40 9.27
CA VAL A 80 0.76 9.05 9.67
C VAL A 80 -0.56 8.74 8.99
N LEU A 81 -0.57 7.68 8.20
CA LEU A 81 -1.77 7.13 7.58
C LEU A 81 -1.96 5.70 8.05
N SER A 82 -3.04 5.47 8.79
CA SER A 82 -3.45 4.14 9.24
C SER A 82 -4.25 3.45 8.14
N LEU A 83 -3.86 2.22 7.82
CA LEU A 83 -4.41 1.43 6.73
C LEU A 83 -4.72 0.02 7.21
N ILE A 84 -5.62 -0.64 6.51
CA ILE A 84 -5.94 -2.05 6.70
C ILE A 84 -5.74 -2.75 5.37
N ALA A 85 -4.76 -3.66 5.31
CA ALA A 85 -4.60 -4.57 4.20
C ALA A 85 -5.46 -5.81 4.42
N LYS A 86 -6.17 -6.25 3.38
CA LYS A 86 -6.88 -7.52 3.36
C LYS A 86 -6.61 -8.21 2.02
N PRO A 87 -5.66 -9.15 1.97
CA PRO A 87 -5.48 -10.02 0.82
C PRO A 87 -6.69 -10.93 0.63
N GLU A 88 -7.10 -11.16 -0.60
CA GLU A 88 -8.11 -12.15 -0.98
C GLU A 88 -7.45 -13.52 -1.23
N LEU A 89 -8.25 -14.59 -1.38
CA LEU A 89 -7.74 -15.97 -1.44
C LEU A 89 -6.80 -16.24 -2.63
N ASP A 90 -6.92 -15.46 -3.70
CA ASP A 90 -6.14 -15.55 -4.92
C ASP A 90 -5.04 -14.46 -5.01
N ALA A 91 -4.73 -13.79 -3.89
CA ALA A 91 -3.63 -12.84 -3.81
C ALA A 91 -2.27 -13.53 -4.03
N LEU A 92 -1.49 -13.00 -4.97
CA LEU A 92 -0.17 -13.51 -5.33
C LEU A 92 0.79 -12.33 -5.56
N PRO A 93 2.11 -12.55 -5.42
CA PRO A 93 2.78 -13.79 -5.00
C PRO A 93 2.89 -13.96 -3.48
N ILE A 94 2.57 -15.16 -2.97
CA ILE A 94 2.79 -15.56 -1.57
C ILE A 94 4.29 -15.81 -1.32
N ASP A 95 4.76 -15.62 -0.09
CA ASP A 95 6.14 -15.88 0.36
C ASP A 95 7.24 -15.07 -0.36
N LYS A 96 6.87 -13.99 -1.05
CA LYS A 96 7.83 -13.06 -1.66
C LYS A 96 7.82 -11.71 -0.96
N PRO A 97 8.98 -11.02 -0.88
CA PRO A 97 9.01 -9.63 -0.44
C PRO A 97 8.24 -8.78 -1.45
N LEU A 98 7.30 -8.00 -0.94
CA LEU A 98 6.48 -7.08 -1.70
C LEU A 98 6.71 -5.66 -1.22
N TRP A 99 6.45 -4.73 -2.12
CA TRP A 99 6.61 -3.30 -1.90
C TRP A 99 5.27 -2.68 -1.61
N VAL A 100 5.17 -1.91 -0.53
CA VAL A 100 4.06 -0.98 -0.34
C VAL A 100 4.39 0.28 -1.10
N ALA A 101 3.65 0.53 -2.17
CA ALA A 101 3.84 1.66 -3.06
C ALA A 101 2.70 2.67 -2.90
N VAL A 102 3.01 3.94 -3.18
CA VAL A 102 2.04 5.03 -3.12
C VAL A 102 2.00 5.80 -4.44
N LYS A 103 0.78 6.15 -4.84
CA LYS A 103 0.49 7.03 -5.97
C LYS A 103 -0.28 8.25 -5.49
N LEU A 104 0.09 9.42 -5.98
CA LEU A 104 -0.68 10.65 -5.83
C LEU A 104 -1.09 11.12 -7.22
N ASN A 105 -2.38 11.39 -7.44
CA ASN A 105 -2.91 11.83 -8.74
C ASN A 105 -2.49 10.90 -9.92
N GLY A 106 -2.44 9.58 -9.67
CA GLY A 106 -2.04 8.57 -10.65
C GLY A 106 -0.53 8.48 -10.92
N LYS A 107 0.28 9.33 -10.29
CA LYS A 107 1.74 9.32 -10.42
C LYS A 107 2.37 8.56 -9.26
N PHE A 108 3.34 7.70 -9.56
CA PHE A 108 4.16 7.03 -8.55
C PHE A 108 4.99 8.04 -7.76
N GLU A 109 4.94 7.92 -6.43
CA GLU A 109 5.66 8.83 -5.52
C GLU A 109 6.76 8.12 -4.75
N ASP A 110 6.47 6.96 -4.14
CA ASP A 110 7.45 6.20 -3.35
C ASP A 110 7.02 4.74 -3.14
N ALA A 111 7.98 3.87 -2.78
CA ALA A 111 7.72 2.48 -2.40
C ALA A 111 8.69 1.98 -1.33
N GLN A 112 8.23 1.07 -0.47
CA GLN A 112 9.05 0.43 0.58
C GLN A 112 8.90 -1.10 0.59
N PRO A 113 9.99 -1.88 0.68
CA PRO A 113 9.99 -3.35 0.61
C PRO A 113 9.63 -3.98 1.97
N THR A 114 8.44 -3.70 2.47
CA THR A 114 8.03 -3.99 3.85
C THR A 114 6.76 -4.83 3.94
N PHE A 115 6.27 -5.38 2.83
CA PHE A 115 5.04 -6.17 2.79
C PHE A 115 5.32 -7.64 2.47
N LYS A 116 4.58 -8.55 3.10
CA LYS A 116 4.62 -9.99 2.81
C LYS A 116 3.22 -10.57 2.91
N LEU A 117 2.86 -11.39 1.92
CA LEU A 117 1.69 -12.25 1.99
C LEU A 117 2.03 -13.56 2.71
N ALA A 118 1.13 -14.03 3.56
CA ALA A 118 1.25 -15.25 4.35
C ALA A 118 -0.06 -16.05 4.44
#